data_AF-A0A2R6NZU7-F1
#
_entry.id   AF-A0A2R6NZU7-F1
#
_cell.length_a   1.000
_cell.length_b   1.000
_cell.length_c   1.000
_cell.angle_alpha   90.00
_cell.angle_beta   90.00
_cell.angle_gamma   90.00
#
_symmetry.space_group_name_H-M   'P 1'
#
loop_
_entity.id
_entity.type
_entity.pdbx_description
1 polymer ?
#
loop_
_entity_poly.entity_id
_entity_poly.type
_entity_poly.pdbx_seq_one_letter_code
_entity_poly.pdbx_strand_id
1 'polypeptide(L)'
;IEDFHEPQAIYTAGATHFVKNILRMEPATLTMKFESNVVSTVGTEARLPGASVRFNKTQTVSNARSYVQEGFSTLFRQKHIDSSHQVTGSVDMILRRKDVHIIRKGKEKEIKMNYDNYEAKIVERYGVALVGYPCRLVNPANLGRTDLEKVVAAFKDGTCRWEKLSTSQLDARIKRNRARQAAGEEVYKARKVKSRKEKGNPKSAETINSDDDEDTEGDHNQALDIYQSILLIPEATE
;
A
#
# COMPACT_ATOMS: atom_id res chain seq x y z
N ILE A 1 15.00 42.00 24.20
CA ILE A 1 14.22 42.85 23.29
C ILE A 1 14.28 42.11 21.97
N GLU A 2 13.22 41.39 21.61
CA GLU A 2 13.12 40.75 20.30
C GLU A 2 12.70 41.86 19.34
N ASP A 3 13.62 42.30 18.49
CA ASP A 3 13.32 43.24 17.42
C ASP A 3 12.52 42.48 16.36
N PHE A 4 11.19 42.53 16.46
CA PHE A 4 10.29 41.98 15.44
C PHE A 4 10.43 42.81 14.17
N HIS A 5 11.20 42.31 13.22
CA HIS A 5 11.22 42.85 11.87
C HIS A 5 9.89 42.56 11.18
N GLU A 6 9.24 43.57 10.58
CA GLU A 6 8.03 43.35 9.80
C GLU A 6 8.34 42.52 8.54
N PRO A 7 7.60 41.44 8.24
CA PRO A 7 7.83 40.62 7.07
C PRO A 7 7.74 41.45 5.78
N GLN A 8 8.84 41.62 5.06
CA GLN A 8 8.85 42.33 3.79
C GLN A 8 8.75 41.35 2.62
N ALA A 9 7.54 41.22 2.06
CA ALA A 9 7.34 40.52 0.79
C ALA A 9 6.53 41.39 -0.17
N ILE A 10 6.98 41.43 -1.43
CA ILE A 10 6.30 42.17 -2.49
C ILE A 10 5.44 41.18 -3.28
N TYR A 11 4.13 41.45 -3.30
CA TYR A 11 3.16 40.65 -4.05
C TYR A 11 2.77 41.38 -5.34
N THR A 12 2.68 40.64 -6.44
CA THR A 12 2.03 41.15 -7.65
C THR A 12 0.53 41.29 -7.42
N ALA A 13 -0.17 42.14 -8.18
CA ALA A 13 -1.62 42.32 -8.04
C ALA A 13 -2.39 41.00 -8.17
N GLY A 14 -1.98 40.12 -9.09
CA GLY A 14 -2.57 38.79 -9.25
C GLY A 14 -2.33 37.88 -8.04
N ALA A 15 -1.13 37.90 -7.45
CA ALA A 15 -0.82 37.14 -6.25
C ALA A 15 -1.63 37.64 -5.04
N THR A 16 -1.74 38.96 -4.86
CA THR A 16 -2.57 39.56 -3.79
C THR A 16 -4.02 39.13 -3.92
N HIS A 17 -4.59 39.18 -5.13
CA HIS A 17 -5.95 38.73 -5.38
C HIS A 17 -6.14 37.24 -5.04
N PHE A 18 -5.20 36.39 -5.47
CA PHE A 18 -5.25 34.96 -5.17
C PHE A 18 -5.22 34.69 -3.65
N VAL A 19 -4.30 35.32 -2.93
CA VAL A 19 -4.14 35.11 -1.48
C VAL A 19 -5.39 35.56 -0.71
N LYS A 20 -5.95 36.73 -1.05
CA LYS A 20 -7.16 37.23 -0.38
C LYS A 20 -8.41 36.42 -0.75
N ASN A 21 -8.64 36.18 -2.04
CA ASN A 21 -9.93 35.68 -2.52
C ASN A 21 -10.00 34.15 -2.60
N ILE A 22 -8.88 33.48 -2.85
CA ILE A 22 -8.82 32.01 -2.92
C ILE A 22 -8.40 31.44 -1.57
N LEU A 23 -7.29 31.93 -1.00
CA LEU A 23 -6.78 31.39 0.27
C LEU A 23 -7.45 31.99 1.51
N ARG A 24 -8.27 33.04 1.35
CA ARG A 24 -9.00 33.72 2.44
C ARG A 24 -8.07 34.20 3.56
N MET A 25 -6.93 34.75 3.18
CA MET A 25 -5.91 35.23 4.13
C MET A 25 -5.30 36.55 3.67
N GLU A 26 -4.78 37.34 4.62
CA GLU A 26 -4.01 38.55 4.29
C GLU A 26 -2.58 38.17 3.83
N PRO A 27 -2.02 38.86 2.81
CA PRO A 27 -0.67 38.60 2.31
C PRO A 27 0.40 38.63 3.41
N ALA A 28 0.34 39.58 4.34
CA ALA A 28 1.28 39.65 5.47
C ALA A 28 1.25 38.38 6.33
N THR A 29 0.06 37.83 6.59
CA THR A 29 -0.10 36.56 7.32
C THR A 29 0.50 35.38 6.56
N LEU A 30 0.42 35.40 5.23
CA LEU A 30 1.05 34.37 4.40
C LEU A 30 2.57 34.49 4.47
N THR A 31 3.15 35.69 4.34
CA THR A 31 4.60 35.93 4.50
C THR A 31 5.09 35.42 5.84
N MET A 32 4.42 35.81 6.91
CA MET A 32 4.79 35.40 8.27
C MET A 32 4.73 33.87 8.45
N LYS A 33 3.76 33.20 7.83
CA LYS A 33 3.71 31.72 7.83
C LYS A 33 4.87 31.10 7.05
N PHE A 34 5.25 31.69 5.91
CA PHE A 34 6.41 31.23 5.14
C PHE A 34 7.70 31.42 5.93
N GLU A 35 7.93 32.60 6.51
CA GLU A 35 9.11 32.87 7.33
C GLU A 35 9.18 31.93 8.54
N SER A 36 8.07 31.76 9.26
CA SER A 36 8.01 30.82 10.38
C SER A 36 8.32 29.38 9.94
N ASN A 37 7.84 28.96 8.76
CA ASN A 37 8.10 27.63 8.24
C ASN A 37 9.55 27.47 7.74
N VAL A 38 10.12 28.48 7.09
CA VAL A 38 11.53 28.51 6.66
C VAL A 38 12.45 28.47 7.87
N VAL A 39 12.20 29.29 8.90
CA VAL A 39 12.99 29.27 10.15
C VAL A 39 12.86 27.91 10.85
N SER A 40 11.68 27.31 10.86
CA SER A 40 11.45 25.98 11.45
C SER A 40 12.15 24.86 10.67
N THR A 41 12.30 24.99 9.35
CA THR A 41 12.96 23.99 8.48
C THR A 41 14.48 24.17 8.41
N VAL A 42 15.00 25.39 8.53
CA VAL A 42 16.46 25.63 8.65
C VAL A 42 17.00 25.13 10.00
N GLY A 43 16.15 25.10 11.04
CA GLY A 43 16.47 24.46 12.33
C GLY A 43 16.70 22.94 12.26
N THR A 44 16.39 22.29 11.13
CA THR A 44 16.73 20.86 10.93
C THR A 44 18.12 20.64 10.34
N GLU A 45 18.77 21.62 9.71
CA GLU A 45 20.08 21.44 9.08
C GLU A 45 21.24 22.13 9.81
N ALA A 46 21.02 23.27 10.46
CA ALA A 46 22.04 23.93 11.29
C ALA A 46 22.05 23.37 12.73
N ARG A 47 22.40 22.08 12.88
CA ARG A 47 22.59 21.49 14.20
C ARG A 47 23.92 21.95 14.79
N LEU A 48 23.86 22.65 15.91
CA LEU A 48 25.02 22.80 16.80
C LEU A 48 25.59 21.41 17.12
N PRO A 49 26.91 21.18 16.97
CA PRO A 49 27.53 19.91 17.32
C PRO A 49 27.34 19.67 18.82
N GLY A 50 26.42 18.77 19.18
CA GLY A 50 26.12 18.40 20.57
C GLY A 50 24.65 18.48 20.98
N ALA A 51 23.76 19.09 20.19
CA ALA A 51 22.33 19.09 20.51
C ALA A 51 21.68 17.73 20.17
N SER A 52 21.14 17.03 21.18
CA SER A 52 20.48 15.75 20.99
C SER A 52 19.33 15.90 19.98
N VAL A 53 19.33 15.04 18.96
CA VAL A 53 18.29 14.97 17.95
C VAL A 53 16.93 14.78 18.63
N ARG A 54 16.05 15.79 18.58
CA ARG A 54 14.65 15.58 18.97
C ARG A 54 14.05 14.56 18.00
N PHE A 55 13.80 13.35 18.49
CA PHE A 55 13.20 12.29 17.69
C PHE A 55 11.75 12.64 17.38
N ASN A 56 11.45 12.88 16.11
CA ASN A 56 10.09 13.11 15.64
C ASN A 56 9.46 11.79 15.19
N LYS A 57 8.72 11.14 16.09
CA LYS A 57 8.06 9.85 15.81
C LYS A 57 7.21 9.89 14.54
N THR A 58 6.42 10.95 14.34
CA THR A 58 5.51 11.07 13.19
C THR A 58 6.26 11.06 11.87
N GLN A 59 7.35 11.82 11.79
CA GLN A 59 8.19 11.88 10.60
C GLN A 59 8.87 10.53 10.35
N THR A 60 9.41 9.89 11.37
CA THR A 60 10.06 8.58 11.23
C THR A 60 9.07 7.49 10.79
N VAL A 61 7.82 7.53 11.29
CA VAL A 61 6.75 6.61 10.87
C VAL A 61 6.39 6.85 9.40
N SER A 62 6.30 8.12 8.99
CA SER A 62 6.06 8.49 7.60
C SER A 62 7.16 7.96 6.69
N ASN A 63 8.42 8.20 7.04
CA ASN A 63 9.58 7.74 6.28
C ASN A 63 9.60 6.21 6.15
N ALA A 64 9.39 5.49 7.26
CA ALA A 64 9.33 4.02 7.24
C ALA A 64 8.21 3.50 6.32
N ARG A 65 7.03 4.13 6.32
CA ARG A 65 5.94 3.75 5.41
C ARG A 65 6.30 4.03 3.95
N SER A 66 6.93 5.18 3.67
CA SER A 66 7.38 5.52 2.32
C SER A 66 8.39 4.52 1.80
N TYR A 67 9.42 4.16 2.59
CA TYR A 67 10.40 3.15 2.17
C TYR A 67 9.76 1.79 1.85
N VAL A 68 8.85 1.32 2.71
CA VAL A 68 8.14 0.06 2.49
C VAL A 68 7.32 0.13 1.19
N GLN A 69 6.59 1.23 0.98
CA GLN A 69 5.68 1.38 -0.16
C GLN A 69 6.45 1.59 -1.47
N GLU A 70 7.48 2.43 -1.49
CA GLU A 70 8.33 2.69 -2.66
C GLU A 70 9.08 1.44 -3.09
N GLY A 71 9.68 0.70 -2.14
CA GLY A 71 10.36 -0.56 -2.44
C GLY A 71 9.41 -1.62 -3.02
N PHE A 72 8.16 -1.63 -2.57
CA PHE A 72 7.15 -2.54 -3.10
C PHE A 72 6.67 -2.11 -4.50
N SER A 73 6.41 -0.81 -4.70
CA SER A 73 5.97 -0.24 -5.98
C SER A 73 7.04 -0.32 -7.07
N THR A 74 8.32 -0.20 -6.73
CA THR A 74 9.44 -0.37 -7.68
C THR A 74 9.51 -1.79 -8.21
N LEU A 75 9.45 -2.79 -7.32
CA LEU A 75 9.46 -4.21 -7.70
C LEU A 75 8.21 -4.58 -8.53
N PHE A 76 7.04 -4.02 -8.19
CA PHE A 76 5.81 -4.26 -8.95
C PHE A 76 5.86 -3.68 -10.37
N ARG A 77 6.47 -2.49 -10.55
CA ARG A 77 6.65 -1.89 -11.88
C ARG A 77 7.62 -2.69 -12.75
N GLN A 78 8.66 -3.27 -12.17
CA GLN A 78 9.60 -4.13 -12.91
C GLN A 78 8.88 -5.33 -13.57
N LYS A 79 7.93 -5.94 -12.88
CA LYS A 79 7.14 -7.08 -13.40
C LYS A 79 6.35 -6.74 -14.67
N HIS A 80 5.85 -5.52 -14.79
CA HIS A 80 5.07 -5.10 -15.95
C HIS A 80 5.95 -4.88 -17.19
N ILE A 81 7.25 -4.59 -17.01
CA ILE A 81 8.18 -4.39 -18.12
C ILE A 81 8.60 -5.76 -18.69
N ASP A 82 8.94 -6.73 -17.83
CA ASP A 82 9.47 -8.03 -18.25
C ASP A 82 8.38 -8.93 -18.91
N SER A 83 7.13 -8.85 -18.46
CA SER A 83 6.01 -9.55 -19.12
C SER A 83 5.64 -8.94 -20.47
N SER A 84 5.99 -7.67 -20.74
CA SER A 84 5.76 -7.05 -22.05
C SER A 84 6.87 -7.37 -23.06
N HIS A 85 8.03 -7.86 -22.61
CA HIS A 85 9.19 -8.12 -23.46
C HIS A 85 9.30 -9.56 -23.97
N GLN A 86 8.42 -10.49 -23.55
CA GLN A 86 8.41 -11.87 -24.05
C GLN A 86 7.40 -12.16 -25.18
N VAL A 87 6.63 -11.16 -25.65
CA VAL A 87 5.70 -11.32 -26.80
C VAL A 87 6.03 -10.37 -27.97
N THR A 88 7.29 -9.97 -28.12
CA THR A 88 7.73 -9.19 -29.28
C THR A 88 8.99 -9.77 -29.92
N GLY A 89 9.03 -11.10 -30.06
CA GLY A 89 9.59 -11.67 -31.28
C GLY A 89 8.48 -11.70 -32.32
N SER A 90 8.51 -10.79 -33.30
CA SER A 90 7.68 -10.78 -34.53
C SER A 90 6.43 -9.88 -34.62
N VAL A 91 5.91 -9.23 -33.57
CA VAL A 91 4.71 -8.36 -33.70
C VAL A 91 5.03 -6.86 -33.80
N ASP A 92 6.24 -6.43 -33.41
CA ASP A 92 6.60 -5.02 -33.31
C ASP A 92 6.87 -4.32 -34.67
N MET A 93 6.80 -5.07 -35.79
CA MET A 93 6.87 -4.49 -37.13
C MET A 93 5.51 -4.07 -37.72
N ILE A 94 4.37 -4.51 -37.17
CA ILE A 94 3.06 -4.31 -37.82
C ILE A 94 2.27 -3.12 -37.24
N LEU A 95 2.63 -2.62 -36.05
CA LEU A 95 1.83 -1.60 -35.34
C LEU A 95 2.31 -0.15 -35.52
N ARG A 96 3.02 0.18 -36.61
CA ARG A 96 3.31 1.58 -37.01
C ARG A 96 2.29 2.16 -38.00
N ARG A 97 1.00 1.82 -37.88
CA ARG A 97 -0.06 2.56 -38.58
C ARG A 97 -0.47 3.77 -37.73
N LYS A 98 -0.39 4.96 -38.31
CA LYS A 98 -0.55 6.29 -37.65
C LYS A 98 -1.96 6.61 -37.14
N ASP A 99 -2.90 5.65 -37.17
CA ASP A 99 -4.33 5.93 -36.93
C ASP A 99 -4.94 5.11 -35.79
N VAL A 100 -4.14 4.69 -34.80
CA VAL A 100 -4.70 4.09 -33.57
C VAL A 100 -4.35 4.98 -32.38
N HIS A 101 -5.35 5.75 -31.95
CA HIS A 101 -5.33 6.42 -30.66
C HIS A 101 -5.21 5.36 -29.56
N ILE A 102 -4.01 5.19 -29.01
CA ILE A 102 -3.81 4.36 -27.83
C ILE A 102 -4.46 5.10 -26.65
N ILE A 103 -5.72 4.77 -26.37
CA ILE A 103 -6.39 5.11 -25.12
C ILE A 103 -5.71 4.30 -24.02
N ARG A 104 -4.58 4.78 -23.47
CA ARG A 104 -4.07 4.28 -22.17
C ARG A 104 -4.95 4.84 -21.07
N LYS A 105 -6.13 4.24 -20.84
CA LYS A 105 -7.05 4.64 -19.77
C LYS A 105 -7.22 3.48 -18.78
N GLY A 106 -6.23 3.32 -17.92
CA GLY A 106 -6.34 2.53 -16.70
C GLY A 106 -5.54 3.21 -15.61
N LYS A 107 -6.20 3.76 -14.58
CA LYS A 107 -5.52 4.17 -13.35
C LYS A 107 -4.99 2.88 -12.73
N GLU A 108 -3.71 2.59 -12.86
CA GLU A 108 -3.07 1.52 -12.11
C GLU A 108 -3.38 1.75 -10.63
N LYS A 109 -4.08 0.79 -10.01
CA LYS A 109 -4.44 0.92 -8.60
C LYS A 109 -3.15 0.79 -7.82
N GLU A 110 -2.75 1.86 -7.12
CA GLU A 110 -1.65 1.80 -6.17
C GLU A 110 -1.94 0.71 -5.14
N ILE A 111 -1.12 -0.34 -5.17
CA ILE A 111 -1.29 -1.46 -4.25
C ILE A 111 -0.72 -1.03 -2.90
N LYS A 112 -1.61 -0.76 -1.95
CA LYS A 112 -1.25 -0.36 -0.59
C LYS A 112 -0.78 -1.56 0.24
N MET A 113 0.30 -1.38 0.99
CA MET A 113 0.80 -2.38 1.94
C MET A 113 -0.28 -2.81 2.96
N ASN A 114 -0.41 -4.11 3.19
CA ASN A 114 -1.30 -4.69 4.18
C ASN A 114 -0.49 -5.45 5.24
N TYR A 115 -0.40 -4.88 6.44
CA TYR A 115 0.37 -5.46 7.54
C TYR A 115 -0.37 -6.59 8.26
N ASP A 116 -1.70 -6.48 8.39
CA ASP A 116 -2.54 -7.44 9.11
C ASP A 116 -2.67 -8.79 8.39
N ASN A 117 -2.72 -8.74 7.07
CA ASN A 117 -2.84 -9.92 6.20
C ASN A 117 -1.67 -9.96 5.23
N TYR A 118 -0.46 -9.76 5.75
CA TYR A 118 0.75 -9.68 4.95
C TYR A 118 0.98 -10.95 4.12
N GLU A 119 0.92 -12.12 4.74
CA GLU A 119 1.15 -13.40 4.04
C GLU A 119 0.14 -13.58 2.89
N ALA A 120 -1.17 -13.54 3.15
CA ALA A 120 -2.19 -13.73 2.12
C ALA A 120 -2.22 -12.61 1.06
N LYS A 121 -2.24 -11.34 1.47
CA LYS A 121 -2.52 -10.23 0.54
C LYS A 121 -1.30 -9.67 -0.15
N ILE A 122 -0.11 -9.89 0.42
CA ILE A 122 1.13 -9.40 -0.15
C ILE A 122 1.96 -10.55 -0.70
N VAL A 123 2.34 -11.51 0.15
CA VAL A 123 3.29 -12.55 -0.24
C VAL A 123 2.68 -13.53 -1.22
N GLU A 124 1.56 -14.16 -0.88
CA GLU A 124 0.93 -15.20 -1.70
C GLU A 124 0.33 -14.62 -2.98
N ARG A 125 -0.25 -13.42 -2.89
CA ARG A 125 -0.88 -12.76 -4.03
C ARG A 125 0.12 -12.23 -5.07
N TYR A 126 1.26 -11.71 -4.62
CA TYR A 126 2.21 -11.04 -5.52
C TYR A 126 3.53 -11.79 -5.70
N GLY A 127 3.80 -12.83 -4.89
CA GLY A 127 5.03 -13.60 -4.93
C GLY A 127 6.26 -12.81 -4.47
N VAL A 128 6.08 -11.87 -3.54
CA VAL A 128 7.17 -11.02 -3.03
C VAL A 128 7.19 -11.02 -1.52
N ALA A 129 8.39 -11.00 -0.95
CA ALA A 129 8.61 -10.96 0.48
C ALA A 129 9.52 -9.80 0.87
N LEU A 130 9.33 -9.30 2.08
CA LEU A 130 10.18 -8.30 2.70
C LEU A 130 11.21 -9.06 3.52
N VAL A 131 12.46 -9.04 3.06
CA VAL A 131 13.58 -9.78 3.65
C VAL A 131 14.41 -8.82 4.48
N GLY A 132 14.91 -9.28 5.62
CA GLY A 132 15.79 -8.49 6.50
C GLY A 132 15.07 -7.41 7.33
N TYR A 133 13.74 -7.52 7.49
CA TYR A 133 13.01 -6.62 8.38
C TYR A 133 13.40 -6.88 9.85
N PRO A 134 13.90 -5.88 10.60
CA PRO A 134 14.64 -6.10 11.84
C PRO A 134 13.77 -6.41 13.07
N CYS A 135 12.45 -6.35 12.95
CA CYS A 135 11.51 -6.56 14.05
C CYS A 135 10.25 -7.29 13.56
N ARG A 136 9.24 -7.45 14.44
CA ARG A 136 7.95 -7.99 14.01
C ARG A 136 7.31 -7.08 12.96
N LEU A 137 6.81 -7.66 11.88
CA LEU A 137 6.14 -6.92 10.82
C LEU A 137 4.75 -6.45 11.29
N VAL A 138 4.69 -5.20 11.75
CA VAL A 138 3.47 -4.50 12.14
C VAL A 138 3.41 -3.15 11.44
N ASN A 139 2.27 -2.47 11.48
CA ASN A 139 2.17 -1.10 10.99
C ASN A 139 3.23 -0.24 11.70
N PRO A 140 4.08 0.52 10.98
CA PRO A 140 5.15 1.33 11.59
C PRO A 140 4.66 2.32 12.66
N ALA A 141 3.39 2.74 12.61
CA ALA A 141 2.81 3.59 13.65
C ALA A 141 2.73 2.92 15.03
N ASN A 142 2.64 1.59 15.05
CA ASN A 142 2.55 0.78 16.26
C ASN A 142 3.93 0.38 16.79
N LEU A 143 5.02 0.75 16.10
CA LEU A 143 6.39 0.48 16.56
C LEU A 143 6.83 1.47 17.65
N GLY A 144 7.68 0.98 18.54
CA GLY A 144 8.43 1.81 19.48
C GLY A 144 9.52 2.64 18.77
N ARG A 145 10.09 3.60 19.48
CA ARG A 145 11.15 4.47 18.95
C ARG A 145 12.36 3.68 18.43
N THR A 146 12.87 2.76 19.25
CA THR A 146 14.06 1.95 18.94
C THR A 146 13.85 1.08 17.70
N ASP A 147 12.70 0.45 17.58
CA ASP A 147 12.40 -0.43 16.45
C ASP A 147 12.23 0.36 15.17
N LEU A 148 11.62 1.55 15.27
CA LEU A 148 11.45 2.42 14.12
C LEU A 148 12.78 2.97 13.60
N GLU A 149 13.70 3.34 14.49
CA GLU A 149 15.08 3.71 14.13
C GLU A 149 15.81 2.56 13.44
N LYS A 150 15.68 1.33 13.97
CA LYS A 150 16.25 0.11 13.34
C LYS A 150 15.66 -0.16 11.96
N VAL A 151 14.35 -0.02 11.79
CA VAL A 151 13.70 -0.21 10.49
C VAL A 151 14.22 0.80 9.48
N VAL A 152 14.31 2.08 9.85
CA VAL A 152 14.84 3.12 8.96
C VAL A 152 16.31 2.86 8.62
N ALA A 153 17.14 2.48 9.59
CA ALA A 153 18.53 2.11 9.35
C ALA A 153 18.62 0.92 8.39
N ALA A 154 17.86 -0.14 8.63
CA ALA A 154 17.87 -1.34 7.78
C ALA A 154 17.48 -1.06 6.32
N PHE A 155 16.54 -0.14 6.07
CA PHE A 155 16.22 0.29 4.71
C PHE A 155 17.33 1.12 4.07
N LYS A 156 17.98 2.01 4.84
CA LYS A 156 19.10 2.82 4.34
C LYS A 156 20.34 1.99 4.04
N ASP A 157 20.63 1.03 4.90
CA ASP A 157 21.77 0.12 4.78
C ASP A 157 21.52 -0.96 3.71
N GLY A 158 20.29 -1.07 3.19
CA GLY A 158 19.90 -2.08 2.21
C GLY A 158 19.77 -3.50 2.77
N THR A 159 19.88 -3.67 4.10
CA THR A 159 19.68 -4.97 4.75
C THR A 159 18.21 -5.39 4.71
N CYS A 160 17.29 -4.43 4.70
CA CYS A 160 15.86 -4.64 4.51
C CYS A 160 15.43 -4.26 3.09
N ARG A 161 14.96 -5.24 2.33
CA ARG A 161 14.53 -5.05 0.93
C ARG A 161 13.39 -5.98 0.53
N TRP A 162 12.69 -5.60 -0.52
CA TRP A 162 11.73 -6.48 -1.17
C TRP A 162 12.45 -7.44 -2.11
N GLU A 163 12.11 -8.72 -2.01
CA GLU A 163 12.67 -9.79 -2.82
C GLU A 163 11.54 -10.57 -3.48
N LYS A 164 11.74 -10.93 -4.74
CA LYS A 164 10.81 -11.78 -5.48
C LYS A 164 11.08 -13.23 -5.09
N LEU A 165 10.03 -13.93 -4.68
CA LEU A 165 10.11 -15.36 -4.41
C LEU A 165 10.04 -16.13 -5.72
N SER A 166 10.83 -17.21 -5.84
CA SER A 166 10.59 -18.20 -6.89
C SER A 166 9.25 -18.90 -6.67
N THR A 167 8.70 -19.53 -7.70
CA THR A 167 7.47 -20.31 -7.60
C THR A 167 7.59 -21.41 -6.54
N SER A 168 8.71 -22.13 -6.52
CA SER A 168 9.00 -23.16 -5.51
C SER A 168 9.07 -22.61 -4.08
N GLN A 169 9.69 -21.44 -3.88
CA GLN A 169 9.74 -20.78 -2.57
C GLN A 169 8.36 -20.31 -2.12
N LEU A 170 7.56 -19.79 -3.05
CA LEU A 170 6.20 -19.34 -2.79
C LEU A 170 5.32 -20.52 -2.36
N ASP A 171 5.37 -21.63 -3.09
CA ASP A 171 4.60 -22.83 -2.79
C ASP A 171 5.00 -23.44 -1.43
N ALA A 172 6.29 -23.52 -1.15
CA ALA A 172 6.79 -23.97 0.14
C ALA A 172 6.31 -23.06 1.28
N ARG A 173 6.27 -21.75 1.05
CA ARG A 173 5.78 -20.78 2.03
C ARG A 173 4.27 -20.89 2.25
N ILE A 174 3.47 -21.07 1.19
CA ILE A 174 2.03 -21.33 1.28
C ILE A 174 1.77 -22.61 2.08
N LYS A 175 2.48 -23.71 1.78
CA LYS A 175 2.35 -24.97 2.52
C LYS A 175 2.66 -24.78 4.01
N ARG A 176 3.75 -24.07 4.33
CA ARG A 176 4.13 -23.77 5.73
C ARG A 176 3.06 -22.90 6.43
N ASN A 177 2.53 -21.89 5.75
CA ASN A 177 1.49 -21.01 6.30
C ASN A 177 0.20 -21.78 6.59
N ARG A 178 -0.22 -22.67 5.67
CA ARG A 178 -1.37 -23.57 5.88
C ARG A 178 -1.16 -24.53 7.04
N ALA A 179 0.03 -25.12 7.17
CA ALA A 179 0.35 -26.01 8.29
C ALA A 179 0.29 -25.27 9.64
N ARG A 180 0.82 -24.04 9.71
CA ARG A 180 0.73 -23.19 10.91
C ARG A 180 -0.70 -22.84 11.27
N GLN A 181 -1.53 -22.56 10.26
CA GLN A 181 -2.95 -22.30 10.50
C GLN A 181 -3.70 -23.55 10.98
N ALA A 182 -3.41 -24.73 10.43
CA ALA A 182 -3.96 -26.00 10.90
C ALA A 182 -3.54 -26.31 12.34
N ALA A 183 -2.34 -25.88 12.75
CA ALA A 183 -1.87 -25.96 14.12
C ALA A 183 -2.51 -24.90 15.07
N GLY A 184 -3.38 -24.04 14.56
CA GLY A 184 -4.11 -23.03 15.34
C GLY A 184 -3.42 -21.66 15.42
N GLU A 185 -2.32 -21.44 14.70
CA GLU A 185 -1.69 -20.11 14.64
C GLU A 185 -2.49 -19.17 13.71
N GLU A 186 -2.75 -17.94 14.16
CA GLU A 186 -3.48 -16.92 13.38
C GLU A 186 -2.60 -16.32 12.27
N VAL A 187 -2.34 -17.10 11.21
CA VAL A 187 -1.58 -16.65 10.04
C VAL A 187 -2.41 -15.73 9.13
N TYR A 188 -3.71 -16.04 8.98
CA TYR A 188 -4.64 -15.22 8.20
C TYR A 188 -5.74 -14.68 9.11
N LYS A 189 -5.92 -13.35 9.11
CA LYS A 189 -7.03 -12.72 9.82
C LYS A 189 -8.28 -12.79 8.96
N ALA A 190 -9.28 -13.52 9.45
CA ALA A 190 -10.59 -13.57 8.82
C ALA A 190 -11.15 -12.16 8.64
N ARG A 191 -11.71 -11.88 7.46
CA ARG A 191 -12.41 -10.61 7.25
C ARG A 191 -13.65 -10.62 8.13
N LYS A 192 -13.80 -9.60 8.98
CA LYS A 192 -15.08 -9.35 9.65
C LYS A 192 -16.16 -9.21 8.57
N VAL A 193 -17.06 -10.20 8.51
CA VAL A 193 -18.25 -10.12 7.68
C VAL A 193 -19.04 -8.96 8.28
N LYS A 194 -19.11 -7.85 7.54
CA LYS A 194 -20.01 -6.78 7.94
C LYS A 194 -21.41 -7.36 7.85
N SER A 195 -22.13 -7.42 8.97
CA SER A 195 -23.56 -7.69 8.92
C SER A 195 -24.14 -6.73 7.90
N ARG A 196 -24.78 -7.29 6.87
CA ARG A 196 -25.50 -6.50 5.89
C ARG A 196 -26.53 -5.75 6.72
N LYS A 197 -26.40 -4.42 6.86
CA LYS A 197 -27.53 -3.62 7.36
C LYS A 197 -28.66 -3.93 6.41
N GLU A 198 -29.68 -4.64 6.87
CA GLU A 198 -30.91 -4.86 6.14
C GLU A 198 -31.43 -3.48 5.76
N LYS A 199 -31.22 -3.14 4.49
CA LYS A 199 -31.70 -1.91 3.91
C LYS A 199 -33.15 -2.17 3.55
N GLY A 200 -34.03 -2.02 4.54
CA GLY A 200 -35.47 -2.12 4.32
C GLY A 200 -36.16 -2.75 5.52
N ASN A 201 -36.77 -1.89 6.34
CA ASN A 201 -37.89 -2.29 7.18
C ASN A 201 -38.97 -2.86 6.23
N PRO A 202 -39.43 -4.12 6.36
CA PRO A 202 -40.58 -4.57 5.59
C PRO A 202 -41.79 -3.75 6.05
N LYS A 203 -42.31 -2.90 5.16
CA LYS A 203 -43.65 -2.33 5.34
C LYS A 203 -44.61 -3.51 5.43
N SER A 204 -45.37 -3.50 6.52
CA SER A 204 -46.40 -4.45 6.92
C SER A 204 -47.27 -4.95 5.74
N ALA A 205 -47.60 -6.24 5.84
CA ALA A 205 -48.29 -7.09 4.88
C ALA A 205 -49.68 -6.61 4.45
N GLU A 206 -50.05 -6.92 3.19
CA GLU A 206 -51.28 -7.67 2.87
C GLU A 206 -51.26 -8.27 1.44
N THR A 207 -51.46 -9.60 1.40
CA THR A 207 -52.16 -10.43 0.42
C THR A 207 -51.53 -10.90 -0.93
N ILE A 208 -51.66 -12.24 -1.07
CA ILE A 208 -51.82 -13.15 -2.24
C ILE A 208 -50.59 -13.90 -2.78
N ASN A 209 -50.73 -15.24 -2.72
CA ASN A 209 -49.94 -16.34 -3.29
C ASN A 209 -49.60 -16.19 -4.78
N SER A 210 -48.44 -16.76 -5.19
CA SER A 210 -48.39 -17.82 -6.21
C SER A 210 -47.02 -18.50 -6.20
N ASP A 211 -47.05 -19.80 -6.50
CA ASP A 211 -45.96 -20.77 -6.65
C ASP A 211 -44.91 -20.41 -7.72
N ASP A 212 -43.80 -21.16 -7.63
CA ASP A 212 -42.80 -21.50 -8.66
C ASP A 212 -41.83 -20.41 -9.14
N ASP A 213 -40.55 -20.59 -8.78
CA ASP A 213 -39.51 -21.02 -9.72
C ASP A 213 -38.14 -21.06 -9.00
N GLU A 214 -37.54 -22.26 -8.97
CA GLU A 214 -36.14 -22.47 -8.63
C GLU A 214 -35.26 -21.82 -9.71
N ASP A 215 -34.45 -20.83 -9.33
CA ASP A 215 -33.11 -20.64 -9.89
C ASP A 215 -32.39 -19.50 -9.16
N THR A 216 -31.31 -19.81 -8.44
CA THR A 216 -30.28 -18.80 -8.18
C THR A 216 -28.90 -19.43 -8.21
N GLU A 217 -28.18 -18.99 -9.23
CA GLU A 217 -26.86 -19.39 -9.68
C GLU A 217 -25.79 -19.40 -8.57
N GLY A 218 -25.01 -20.47 -8.59
CA GLY A 218 -23.82 -20.65 -7.77
C GLY A 218 -22.73 -19.63 -8.09
N ASP A 219 -22.34 -18.87 -7.08
CA ASP A 219 -21.17 -18.02 -7.08
C ASP A 219 -19.91 -18.89 -7.18
N HIS A 220 -19.30 -18.91 -8.38
CA HIS A 220 -18.08 -19.64 -8.73
C HIS A 220 -16.89 -19.23 -7.86
N ASN A 221 -16.71 -19.93 -6.73
CA ASN A 221 -15.42 -20.11 -6.06
C ASN A 221 -14.65 -21.31 -6.64
N GLN A 222 -14.69 -21.50 -7.96
CA GLN A 222 -14.15 -22.66 -8.67
C GLN A 222 -12.63 -22.56 -8.93
N ALA A 223 -11.87 -21.99 -7.99
CA ALA A 223 -10.40 -21.93 -8.04
C ALA A 223 -9.73 -22.69 -6.88
N LEU A 224 -10.48 -23.24 -5.94
CA LEU A 224 -9.92 -24.02 -4.81
C LEU A 224 -10.21 -25.52 -4.88
N ASP A 225 -11.25 -25.96 -5.60
CA ASP A 225 -11.60 -27.40 -5.68
C ASP A 225 -10.80 -28.18 -6.74
N ILE A 226 -10.24 -27.53 -7.76
CA ILE A 226 -9.43 -28.22 -8.80
C ILE A 226 -8.10 -28.72 -8.23
N TYR A 227 -7.60 -28.13 -7.13
CA TYR A 227 -6.36 -28.58 -6.48
C TYR A 227 -6.57 -29.65 -5.40
N GLN A 228 -7.81 -29.95 -5.02
CA GLN A 228 -8.13 -30.99 -4.06
C GLN A 228 -8.31 -32.38 -4.71
N SER A 229 -8.53 -32.46 -6.02
CA SER A 229 -8.67 -33.73 -6.74
C SER A 229 -7.35 -34.32 -7.27
N ILE A 230 -6.27 -33.54 -7.35
CA ILE A 230 -5.00 -33.99 -7.97
C ILE A 230 -4.02 -34.65 -6.99
N LEU A 231 -4.23 -34.57 -5.66
CA LEU A 231 -3.25 -35.05 -4.66
C LEU A 231 -3.75 -36.13 -3.69
N LEU A 232 -4.89 -36.78 -3.95
CA LEU A 232 -5.26 -38.02 -3.26
C LEU A 232 -5.00 -39.23 -4.17
N ILE A 233 -3.73 -39.59 -4.32
CA ILE A 233 -3.34 -40.97 -4.61
C ILE A 233 -2.91 -41.56 -3.27
N PRO A 234 -3.63 -42.54 -2.69
CA PRO A 234 -3.10 -43.32 -1.58
C PRO A 234 -1.97 -44.21 -2.13
N GLU A 235 -0.75 -44.02 -1.63
CA GLU A 235 0.30 -45.03 -1.79
C GLU A 235 -0.18 -46.33 -1.14
N ALA A 236 -0.49 -47.30 -2.00
CA ALA A 236 -0.71 -48.67 -1.61
C ALA A 236 0.62 -49.30 -1.18
N THR A 237 0.52 -50.02 -0.07
CA THR A 237 1.42 -51.04 0.47
C THR A 237 2.21 -51.85 -0.57
N GLU A 238 3.50 -52.01 -0.32
CA GLU A 238 4.21 -53.30 -0.27
C GLU A 238 5.44 -53.20 0.64
#